data_AF-A0A1E3SZZ1-F1
#
_entry.id   AF-A0A1E3SZZ1-F1
#
_cell.length_a   1.000
_cell.length_b   1.000
_cell.length_c   1.000
_cell.angle_alpha   90.00
_cell.angle_beta   90.00
_cell.angle_gamma   90.00
#
_symmetry.space_group_name_H-M   'P 1'
#
loop_
_entity.id
_entity.type
_entity.pdbx_description
1 polymer ?
#
loop_
_entity_poly.entity_id
_entity_poly.type
_entity_poly.pdbx_seq_one_letter_code
_entity_poly.pdbx_strand_id
1 'polypeptide(L)'
;MSEILYNFASNNSSLDDVTSLVNGIQEVRSDIANLFNVLGTVYEGAGATALSQAHQNLDSMLDDVLNNMAISQKQAQDQQAAMQALDAQNAAAF
;
A
#
# COMPACT_ATOMS: atom_id res chain seq x y z
N MET A 1 -23.22 -1.40 29.20
CA MET A 1 -22.01 -1.76 28.46
C MET A 1 -21.91 -0.81 27.28
N SER A 2 -20.80 -0.08 27.13
CA SER A 2 -20.55 0.69 25.90
C SER A 2 -20.45 -0.31 24.76
N GLU A 3 -21.40 -0.32 23.83
CA GLU A 3 -21.25 -1.04 22.57
C GLU A 3 -19.96 -0.54 21.92
N ILE A 4 -18.96 -1.42 21.84
CA ILE A 4 -17.81 -1.14 20.99
C ILE A 4 -18.34 -1.33 19.56
N LEU A 5 -18.83 -0.24 18.96
CA LEU A 5 -19.29 -0.20 17.58
C LEU A 5 -18.08 -0.37 16.64
N TYR A 6 -17.68 -1.61 16.44
CA TYR A 6 -16.69 -1.95 15.42
C TYR A 6 -17.34 -1.86 14.04
N ASN A 7 -16.97 -0.84 13.28
CA ASN A 7 -17.49 -0.60 11.94
C ASN A 7 -16.74 -1.46 10.91
N PHE A 8 -17.06 -2.76 10.86
CA PHE A 8 -16.43 -3.73 9.95
C PHE A 8 -16.60 -3.36 8.47
N ALA A 9 -17.75 -2.76 8.11
CA ALA A 9 -18.01 -2.32 6.74
C ALA A 9 -17.08 -1.19 6.30
N SER A 10 -16.84 -0.21 7.20
CA SER A 10 -15.88 0.87 6.93
C SER A 10 -14.46 0.34 6.80
N ASN A 11 -14.06 -0.61 7.65
CA ASN A 11 -12.74 -1.24 7.58
C ASN A 11 -12.54 -2.05 6.29
N ASN A 12 -13.56 -2.80 5.84
CA ASN A 12 -13.47 -3.57 4.60
C ASN A 12 -13.41 -2.66 3.36
N SER A 13 -14.21 -1.59 3.33
CA SER A 13 -14.14 -0.59 2.25
C SER A 13 -12.77 0.06 2.16
N SER A 14 -12.14 0.39 3.30
CA SER A 14 -10.79 0.95 3.32
C SER A 14 -9.73 -0.03 2.82
N LEU A 15 -9.91 -1.34 2.98
CA LEU A 15 -8.98 -2.36 2.45
C LEU A 15 -9.10 -2.53 0.94
N ASP A 16 -10.30 -2.43 0.39
CA ASP A 16 -10.53 -2.41 -1.05
C ASP A 16 -9.92 -1.15 -1.69
N ASP A 17 -10.09 0.02 -1.04
CA ASP A 17 -9.49 1.27 -1.47
C ASP A 17 -7.94 1.18 -1.46
N VAL A 18 -7.36 0.60 -0.40
CA VAL A 18 -5.90 0.36 -0.32
C VAL A 18 -5.43 -0.55 -1.44
N THR A 19 -6.17 -1.61 -1.76
CA THR A 19 -5.83 -2.52 -2.87
C THR A 19 -5.89 -1.79 -4.22
N SER A 20 -6.89 -0.94 -4.42
CA SER A 20 -6.98 -0.10 -5.63
C SER A 20 -5.81 0.88 -5.73
N LEU A 21 -5.40 1.49 -4.61
CA LEU A 21 -4.25 2.39 -4.56
C LEU A 21 -2.93 1.67 -4.85
N VAL A 22 -2.75 0.44 -4.35
CA VAL A 22 -1.59 -0.42 -4.67
C VAL A 22 -1.48 -0.66 -6.17
N ASN A 23 -2.60 -1.00 -6.83
CA ASN A 23 -2.62 -1.21 -8.28
C ASN A 23 -2.28 0.08 -9.04
N GLY A 24 -2.85 1.22 -8.62
CA GLY A 24 -2.51 2.52 -9.20
C GLY A 24 -1.04 2.89 -9.03
N ILE A 25 -0.43 2.54 -7.90
CA ILE A 25 1.01 2.76 -7.66
C ILE A 25 1.87 1.90 -8.61
N GLN A 26 1.47 0.67 -8.92
CA GLN A 26 2.18 -0.16 -9.89
C GLN A 26 2.09 0.40 -11.31
N GLU A 27 0.93 0.93 -11.73
CA GLU A 27 0.78 1.62 -13.00
C GLU A 27 1.67 2.87 -13.07
N VAL A 28 1.63 3.72 -12.03
CA VAL A 28 2.46 4.92 -11.95
C VAL A 28 3.95 4.56 -12.00
N ARG A 29 4.38 3.47 -11.36
CA ARG A 29 5.76 2.97 -11.44
C ARG A 29 6.15 2.62 -12.87
N SER A 30 5.27 1.95 -13.62
CA SER A 30 5.52 1.60 -15.01
C SER A 30 5.62 2.83 -15.91
N ASP A 31 4.74 3.82 -15.69
CA ASP A 31 4.76 5.09 -16.41
C ASP A 31 6.03 5.90 -16.12
N ILE A 32 6.45 5.97 -14.85
CA ILE A 32 7.72 6.59 -14.46
C ILE A 32 8.89 5.88 -15.15
N ALA A 33 8.95 4.55 -15.10
CA ALA A 33 10.03 3.80 -15.76
C ALA A 33 10.09 4.08 -17.26
N ASN A 34 8.93 4.14 -17.94
CA ASN A 34 8.85 4.50 -19.35
C ASN A 34 9.33 5.93 -19.62
N LEU A 35 8.91 6.90 -18.80
CA LEU A 35 9.35 8.29 -18.93
C LEU A 35 10.86 8.41 -18.77
N PHE A 36 11.44 7.76 -17.76
CA PHE A 36 12.88 7.79 -17.51
C PHE A 36 13.68 7.08 -18.61
N ASN A 37 13.17 5.99 -19.19
CA ASN A 37 13.76 5.36 -20.36
C ASN A 37 13.79 6.31 -21.57
N VAL A 38 12.70 7.02 -21.84
CA VAL A 38 12.64 8.01 -22.93
C VAL A 38 13.59 9.17 -22.67
N LEU A 39 13.58 9.74 -21.46
CA LEU A 39 14.47 10.83 -21.08
C LEU A 39 15.95 10.43 -21.14
N GLY A 40 16.26 9.17 -20.79
CA GLY A 40 17.61 8.61 -20.90
C GLY A 40 18.14 8.51 -22.34
N THR A 41 17.27 8.55 -23.35
CA THR A 41 17.71 8.62 -24.76
C THR A 41 18.13 10.02 -25.19
N VAL A 42 17.73 11.06 -24.44
CA VAL A 42 17.96 12.47 -24.79
C VAL A 42 19.03 13.09 -23.89
N TYR A 43 19.10 12.67 -22.64
CA TYR A 43 20.11 13.14 -21.69
C TYR A 43 21.38 12.31 -21.77
N GLU A 44 22.52 12.96 -21.99
CA GLU A 44 23.85 12.35 -21.95
C GLU A 44 24.70 12.92 -20.79
N GLY A 45 25.78 12.21 -20.44
CA GLY A 45 26.75 12.67 -19.44
C GLY A 45 26.16 12.84 -18.04
N ALA A 46 26.48 13.95 -17.37
CA ALA A 46 26.07 14.20 -15.98
C ALA A 46 24.54 14.29 -15.79
N GLY A 47 23.80 14.68 -16.83
CA GLY A 47 22.34 14.72 -16.80
C GLY A 47 21.72 13.33 -16.73
N ALA A 48 22.28 12.36 -17.47
CA ALA A 48 21.84 10.97 -17.43
C ALA A 48 22.06 10.34 -16.04
N THR A 49 23.21 10.64 -15.40
CA THR A 49 23.52 10.15 -14.05
C THR A 49 22.55 10.69 -13.00
N ALA A 50 22.26 11.99 -13.04
CA ALA A 50 21.30 12.62 -12.13
C ALA A 50 19.88 12.08 -12.35
N LEU A 51 19.49 11.86 -13.61
CA LEU A 51 18.22 11.25 -13.98
C LEU A 51 18.13 9.81 -13.45
N SER A 52 19.17 9.00 -13.61
CA SER A 52 19.22 7.64 -13.06
C SER A 52 19.11 7.62 -11.53
N GLN A 53 19.73 8.57 -10.84
CA GLN A 53 19.61 8.68 -9.38
C GLN A 53 18.19 9.10 -8.94
N ALA A 54 17.58 10.04 -9.66
CA ALA A 54 16.19 10.43 -9.40
C ALA A 54 15.23 9.25 -9.60
N HIS A 55 15.44 8.44 -10.63
CA HIS A 55 14.66 7.21 -10.85
C HIS A 55 14.77 6.24 -9.68
N GLN A 56 16.00 5.95 -9.22
CA GLN A 56 16.25 5.05 -8.09
C GLN A 56 15.62 5.55 -6.79
N ASN A 57 15.67 6.86 -6.53
CA ASN A 57 15.02 7.45 -5.37
C ASN A 57 13.50 7.29 -5.43
N LEU A 58 12.89 7.51 -6.60
CA LEU A 58 11.46 7.30 -6.80
C LEU A 58 11.06 5.84 -6.61
N ASP A 59 11.82 4.89 -7.18
CA ASP A 59 11.61 3.46 -6.96
C ASP A 59 11.64 3.11 -5.46
N SER A 60 12.65 3.62 -4.73
CA SER A 60 12.77 3.36 -3.29
C SER A 60 11.57 3.93 -2.49
N MET A 61 11.10 5.12 -2.84
CA MET A 61 9.91 5.71 -2.20
C MET A 61 8.64 4.90 -2.48
N LEU A 62 8.49 4.40 -3.71
CA LEU A 62 7.34 3.56 -4.09
C LEU A 62 7.37 2.22 -3.37
N ASP A 63 8.55 1.60 -3.23
CA ASP A 63 8.72 0.36 -2.47
C ASP A 63 8.40 0.56 -0.97
N ASP A 64 8.78 1.69 -0.37
CA ASP A 64 8.42 2.02 1.01
C ASP A 64 6.91 2.19 1.19
N VAL A 65 6.24 2.86 0.26
CA VAL A 65 4.78 3.04 0.30
C VAL A 65 4.08 1.69 0.15
N LEU A 66 4.52 0.84 -0.78
CA LEU A 66 4.01 -0.52 -0.97
C LEU A 66 4.18 -1.38 0.29
N ASN A 67 5.35 -1.34 0.92
CA ASN A 67 5.60 -2.06 2.17
C ASN A 67 4.69 -1.57 3.31
N ASN A 68 4.53 -0.27 3.48
CA ASN A 68 3.65 0.29 4.52
C ASN A 68 2.18 -0.09 4.31
N MET A 69 1.72 -0.13 3.05
CA MET A 69 0.37 -0.59 2.73
C MET A 69 0.19 -2.08 2.99
N ALA A 70 1.16 -2.93 2.63
CA ALA A 70 1.11 -4.37 2.92
C ALA A 70 1.05 -4.65 4.44
N ILE A 71 1.83 -3.90 5.23
CA ILE A 71 1.78 -3.96 6.69
C ILE A 71 0.40 -3.53 7.22
N SER A 72 -0.13 -2.41 6.73
CA SER A 72 -1.46 -1.93 7.15
C SER A 72 -2.58 -2.92 6.81
N GLN A 73 -2.52 -3.53 5.62
CA GLN A 73 -3.49 -4.55 5.21
C GLN A 73 -3.41 -5.78 6.11
N LYS A 74 -2.20 -6.26 6.40
CA LYS A 74 -2.00 -7.40 7.32
C LYS A 74 -2.50 -7.08 8.74
N GLN A 75 -2.19 -5.90 9.27
CA GLN A 75 -2.68 -5.47 10.58
C GLN A 75 -4.21 -5.42 10.64
N ALA A 76 -4.85 -4.93 9.58
CA ALA A 76 -6.31 -4.91 9.51
C ALA A 76 -6.91 -6.34 9.45
N GLN A 77 -6.30 -7.25 8.70
CA GLN A 77 -6.70 -8.67 8.67
C GLN A 77 -6.53 -9.35 10.03
N ASP A 78 -5.37 -9.18 10.66
CA ASP A 78 -5.07 -9.75 11.98
C ASP A 78 -6.05 -9.21 13.04
N GLN A 79 -6.38 -7.91 12.97
CA GLN A 79 -7.34 -7.28 13.88
C GLN A 79 -8.77 -7.80 13.66
N GLN A 80 -9.18 -8.04 12.42
CA GLN A 80 -10.48 -8.68 12.11
C GLN A 80 -10.54 -10.13 12.63
N ALA A 81 -9.48 -10.91 12.45
CA ALA A 81 -9.42 -12.29 12.92
C ALA A 81 -9.45 -12.39 14.45
N ALA A 82 -8.69 -11.53 15.15
CA ALA A 82 -8.71 -11.46 16.62
C ALA A 82 -10.09 -11.07 17.16
N MET A 83 -10.77 -10.15 16.47
CA MET A 83 -12.12 -9.71 16.81
C MET A 83 -13.16 -10.82 16.65
N GLN A 84 -13.16 -11.56 15.54
CA GLN A 84 -14.06 -12.71 15.34
C GLN A 84 -13.82 -13.80 16.39
N ALA A 85 -12.56 -14.04 16.76
CA ALA A 85 -12.22 -15.01 17.79
C ALA A 85 -12.73 -14.59 19.18
N LEU A 86 -12.64 -13.29 19.52
CA LEU A 86 -13.17 -12.72 20.75
C LEU A 86 -14.70 -12.77 20.80
N ASP A 87 -15.38 -12.44 19.70
CA ASP A 87 -16.84 -12.54 19.62
C ASP A 87 -17.30 -13.99 19.76
N ALA A 88 -16.62 -14.95 19.12
CA ALA A 88 -16.93 -16.37 19.27
C ALA A 88 -16.74 -16.86 20.72
N GLN A 89 -15.69 -16.40 21.42
CA GLN A 89 -15.49 -16.73 22.83
C GLN A 89 -16.56 -16.10 23.74
N ASN A 90 -16.92 -14.84 23.51
CA ASN A 90 -17.92 -14.16 24.33
C ASN A 90 -19.34 -14.67 24.05
N ALA A 91 -19.66 -15.04 22.80
CA ALA A 91 -20.94 -15.65 22.44
C ALA A 91 -21.07 -17.09 22.96
N ALA A 92 -19.96 -17.81 23.14
CA ALA A 92 -19.95 -19.13 23.78
C ALA A 92 -19.98 -19.08 25.32
N ALA A 93 -19.76 -17.90 25.91
CA ALA A 93 -19.80 -17.67 27.36
C ALA A 93 -21.18 -17.27 27.89
N PHE A 94 -22.17 -17.11 27.00
CA PHE A 94 -23.60 -16.96 27.31
C PHE A 94 -24.38 -18.22 26.94
#